data_AF-A0A7W5ZVE6-F1
#
_entry.id   AF-A0A7W5ZVE6-F1
#
_cell.length_a   1.000
_cell.length_b   1.000
_cell.length_c   1.000
_cell.angle_alpha   90.00
_cell.angle_beta   90.00
_cell.angle_gamma   90.00
#
_symmetry.space_group_name_H-M   'P 1'
#
loop_
_entity.id
_entity.type
_entity.pdbx_description
1 polymer ?
#
loop_
_entity_poly.entity_id
_entity_poly.type
_entity_poly.pdbx_seq_one_letter_code
_entity_poly.pdbx_strand_id
1 'polypeptide(L)'
;MVFSAIADPKLLARFDEWLGNLSAFLRLGISSVLGIGKDEYTLEFRPYGQGVLIPPSPAAPPHEVGLMTLVSAATQEVATDIARYCNPVLLHFPLNADDPLPSFAFPFSPAEVELGRQYEFKLNHVVHLDRPDQLSRLVIETTGEAARG
;
A
#
# COMPACT_ATOMS: atom_id res chain seq x y z
N MET A 1 -0.46 0.18 -11.29
CA MET A 1 0.59 -0.73 -10.78
C MET A 1 1.80 -0.63 -11.67
N VAL A 2 3.00 -0.64 -11.11
CA VAL A 2 4.25 -0.86 -11.86
C VAL A 2 4.91 -2.12 -11.29
N PHE A 3 5.46 -2.98 -12.14
CA PHE A 3 6.22 -4.16 -11.71
C PHE A 3 7.65 -4.07 -12.22
N SER A 4 8.63 -4.10 -11.32
CA SER A 4 10.06 -4.12 -11.66
C SER A 4 10.75 -5.36 -11.12
N ALA A 5 11.75 -5.86 -11.85
CA ALA A 5 12.63 -6.95 -11.41
C ALA A 5 14.02 -6.41 -11.04
N ILE A 6 14.53 -6.85 -9.90
CA ILE A 6 15.78 -6.38 -9.28
C ILE A 6 16.69 -7.58 -9.05
N ALA A 7 17.94 -7.51 -9.52
CA ALA A 7 18.92 -8.59 -9.42
C ALA A 7 20.29 -8.14 -8.87
N ASP A 8 20.43 -6.90 -8.41
CA ASP A 8 21.69 -6.39 -7.84
C ASP A 8 21.95 -7.03 -6.45
N PRO A 9 22.99 -7.86 -6.28
CA PRO A 9 23.25 -8.54 -5.00
C PRO A 9 23.53 -7.60 -3.83
N LYS A 10 24.14 -6.44 -4.07
CA LYS A 10 24.44 -5.46 -3.01
C LYS A 10 23.14 -4.81 -2.51
N LEU A 11 22.24 -4.49 -3.43
CA LEU A 11 20.91 -3.96 -3.11
C LEU A 11 20.07 -5.02 -2.40
N LEU A 12 20.01 -6.25 -2.92
CA LEU A 12 19.21 -7.33 -2.34
C LEU A 12 19.69 -7.73 -0.93
N ALA A 13 20.96 -7.54 -0.60
CA ALA A 13 21.48 -7.72 0.76
C ALA A 13 21.01 -6.64 1.76
N ARG A 14 20.59 -5.47 1.26
CA ARG A 14 20.11 -4.30 2.05
C ARG A 14 18.72 -3.86 1.57
N PHE A 15 17.90 -4.82 1.14
CA PHE A 15 16.67 -4.55 0.41
C PHE A 15 15.67 -3.69 1.20
N ASP A 16 15.48 -3.98 2.49
CA ASP A 16 14.53 -3.22 3.33
C ASP A 16 14.96 -1.76 3.52
N GLU A 17 16.27 -1.52 3.66
CA GLU A 17 16.83 -0.17 3.75
C GLU A 17 16.61 0.59 2.43
N TRP A 18 16.96 -0.04 1.31
CA TRP A 18 16.74 0.53 -0.02
C TRP A 18 15.26 0.83 -0.28
N LEU A 19 14.37 -0.09 0.09
CA LEU A 19 12.93 0.07 -0.10
C LEU A 19 12.37 1.22 0.76
N GLY A 20 12.88 1.36 1.99
CA GLY A 20 12.56 2.49 2.86
C GLY A 20 12.94 3.83 2.25
N ASN A 21 14.17 3.92 1.73
CA ASN A 21 14.69 5.12 1.06
C ASN A 21 13.91 5.44 -0.23
N LEU A 22 13.61 4.43 -1.05
CA LEU A 22 12.79 4.56 -2.26
C LEU A 22 11.41 5.12 -1.92
N SER A 23 10.76 4.54 -0.91
CA SER A 23 9.43 4.97 -0.44
C SER A 23 9.44 6.43 0.01
N ALA A 24 10.44 6.82 0.80
CA ALA A 24 10.58 8.20 1.27
C ALA A 24 10.81 9.19 0.11
N PHE A 25 11.71 8.83 -0.82
CA PHE A 25 11.99 9.64 -2.01
C PHE A 25 10.74 9.84 -2.88
N LEU A 26 10.03 8.76 -3.19
CA LEU A 26 8.83 8.81 -4.02
C LEU A 26 7.72 9.63 -3.36
N ARG A 27 7.50 9.48 -2.05
CA ARG A 27 6.45 10.25 -1.34
C ARG A 27 6.74 11.74 -1.30
N LEU A 28 8.00 12.12 -1.05
CA LEU A 28 8.43 13.52 -1.12
C LEU A 28 8.24 14.07 -2.53
N GLY A 29 8.64 13.29 -3.53
CA GLY A 29 8.48 13.59 -4.94
C GLY A 29 7.04 13.81 -5.39
N ILE A 30 6.13 12.91 -5.00
CA ILE A 30 4.70 13.02 -5.30
C ILE A 30 4.13 14.34 -4.74
N SER A 31 4.47 14.68 -3.49
CA SER A 31 3.99 15.92 -2.89
C SER A 31 4.58 17.18 -3.54
N SER A 32 5.89 17.18 -3.82
CA SER A 32 6.60 18.37 -4.32
C SER A 32 6.48 18.60 -5.82
N VAL A 33 6.36 17.54 -6.62
CA VAL A 33 6.31 17.59 -8.09
C VAL A 33 4.88 17.56 -8.60
N LEU A 34 4.04 16.66 -8.07
CA LEU A 34 2.64 16.52 -8.51
C LEU A 34 1.66 17.37 -7.71
N GLY A 35 2.09 17.90 -6.55
CA GLY A 35 1.21 18.67 -5.67
C GLY A 35 0.14 17.81 -4.97
N ILE A 36 0.33 16.49 -4.92
CA ILE A 36 -0.64 15.55 -4.33
C ILE A 36 -0.25 15.25 -2.88
N GLY A 37 -1.15 15.55 -1.95
CA GLY A 37 -0.99 15.31 -0.52
C GLY A 37 -0.95 13.82 -0.17
N LYS A 38 -0.28 13.49 0.94
CA LYS A 38 -0.13 12.11 1.44
C LYS A 38 -1.45 11.38 1.73
N ASP A 39 -2.53 12.12 1.96
CA ASP A 39 -3.83 11.56 2.33
C ASP A 39 -4.75 11.38 1.09
N GLU A 40 -4.28 11.78 -0.10
CA GLU A 40 -5.03 11.70 -1.37
C GLU A 40 -4.76 10.41 -2.16
N TYR A 41 -3.76 9.63 -1.73
CA TYR A 41 -3.37 8.37 -2.37
C TYR A 41 -2.84 7.36 -1.36
N THR A 42 -2.84 6.09 -1.76
CA THR A 42 -2.05 5.04 -1.12
C THR A 42 -0.96 4.60 -2.09
N LEU A 43 0.27 4.45 -1.58
CA LEU A 43 1.40 3.88 -2.30
C LEU A 43 1.92 2.70 -1.49
N GLU A 44 1.81 1.51 -2.05
CA GLU A 44 2.27 0.27 -1.45
C GLU A 44 3.37 -0.38 -2.29
N PHE A 45 4.29 -1.05 -1.61
CA PHE A 45 5.35 -1.83 -2.21
C PHE A 45 5.20 -3.26 -1.76
N ARG A 46 5.10 -4.20 -2.72
CA ARG A 46 5.01 -5.62 -2.43
C ARG A 46 6.13 -6.37 -3.14
N PRO A 47 7.20 -6.73 -2.40
CA PRO A 47 8.23 -7.61 -2.91
C PRO A 47 7.63 -8.99 -3.22
N TYR A 48 8.08 -9.60 -4.32
CA TYR A 48 7.61 -10.87 -4.82
C TYR A 48 8.80 -11.74 -5.24
N GLY A 49 8.82 -13.00 -4.80
CA GLY A 49 9.95 -13.92 -5.02
C GLY A 49 10.82 -14.16 -3.77
N GLN A 50 10.65 -13.37 -2.70
CA GLN A 50 11.29 -13.59 -1.40
C GLN A 50 10.24 -13.69 -0.30
N GLY A 51 10.23 -14.79 0.46
CA GLY A 51 9.35 -14.94 1.61
C GLY A 51 7.85 -15.05 1.31
N VAL A 52 7.45 -15.12 0.04
CA VAL A 52 6.03 -15.06 -0.38
C VAL A 52 5.27 -16.35 -0.04
N LEU A 53 5.86 -17.52 -0.31
CA LEU A 53 5.25 -18.83 -0.07
C LEU A 53 5.99 -19.63 1.01
N ILE A 54 7.29 -19.41 1.14
CA ILE A 54 8.19 -20.16 2.01
C ILE A 54 9.05 -19.13 2.76
N PRO A 55 9.32 -19.30 4.07
CA PRO A 55 10.21 -18.42 4.81
C PRO A 55 11.56 -18.28 4.10
N PRO A 56 12.13 -17.05 4.02
CA PRO A 56 13.40 -16.84 3.37
C PRO A 56 14.52 -17.61 4.10
N SER A 57 15.43 -18.21 3.34
CA SER A 57 16.64 -18.80 3.91
C SER A 57 17.55 -17.67 4.44
N PRO A 58 18.12 -17.79 5.65
CA PRO A 58 19.05 -16.80 6.17
C PRO A 58 20.44 -16.87 5.52
N ALA A 59 20.70 -17.86 4.66
CA ALA A 59 22.04 -18.14 4.15
C ALA A 59 22.52 -17.14 3.08
N ALA A 60 21.61 -16.55 2.29
CA ALA A 60 21.95 -15.60 1.24
C ALA A 60 20.71 -14.79 0.80
N PRO A 61 20.89 -13.54 0.31
CA PRO A 61 19.82 -12.84 -0.36
C PRO A 61 19.37 -13.61 -1.63
N PRO A 62 18.13 -13.42 -2.08
CA PRO A 62 17.66 -14.01 -3.34
C PRO A 62 18.49 -13.50 -4.53
N HIS A 63 18.47 -14.25 -5.63
CA HIS A 63 19.09 -13.81 -6.89
C HIS A 63 18.28 -12.72 -7.60
N GLU A 64 16.97 -12.74 -7.43
CA GLU A 64 16.05 -11.80 -8.06
C GLU A 64 14.83 -11.56 -7.16
N VAL A 65 14.35 -10.33 -7.12
CA VAL A 65 13.09 -9.95 -6.48
C VAL A 65 12.29 -9.09 -7.44
N GLY A 66 11.02 -9.45 -7.63
CA GLY A 66 10.04 -8.58 -8.25
C GLY A 66 9.50 -7.58 -7.23
N LEU A 67 9.26 -6.34 -7.63
CA LEU A 67 8.65 -5.31 -6.80
C LEU A 67 7.37 -4.83 -7.47
N MET A 68 6.22 -5.11 -6.84
CA MET A 68 4.95 -4.50 -7.23
C MET A 68 4.79 -3.16 -6.51
N THR A 69 4.82 -2.08 -7.27
CA THR A 69 4.44 -0.74 -6.80
C THR A 69 2.97 -0.52 -7.12
N LEU A 70 2.14 -0.47 -6.08
CA LEU A 70 0.70 -0.31 -6.18
C LEU A 70 0.31 1.10 -5.76
N VAL A 71 -0.52 1.72 -6.58
CA VAL A 71 -1.03 3.06 -6.35
C VAL A 71 -2.55 3.00 -6.39
N SER A 72 -3.20 3.54 -5.38
CA SER A 72 -4.64 3.82 -5.38
C SER A 72 -4.87 5.28 -5.03
N ALA A 73 -5.90 5.87 -5.62
CA ALA A 73 -6.30 7.26 -5.41
C ALA A 73 -7.81 7.39 -5.67
N ALA A 74 -8.38 8.58 -5.46
CA ALA A 74 -9.79 8.84 -5.68
C ALA A 74 -10.26 8.57 -7.13
N THR A 75 -9.37 8.75 -8.11
CA THR A 75 -9.65 8.44 -9.52
C THR A 75 -8.50 7.66 -10.16
N GLN A 76 -8.78 6.98 -11.28
CA GLN A 76 -7.78 6.21 -12.01
C GLN A 76 -6.72 7.13 -12.61
N GLU A 77 -7.11 8.32 -13.07
CA GLU A 77 -6.20 9.31 -13.66
C GLU A 77 -5.12 9.73 -12.66
N VAL A 78 -5.50 10.06 -11.42
CA VAL A 78 -4.56 10.42 -10.34
C VAL A 78 -3.62 9.25 -10.02
N ALA A 79 -4.15 8.03 -9.92
CA ALA A 79 -3.34 6.84 -9.68
C ALA A 79 -2.35 6.58 -10.83
N THR A 80 -2.76 6.79 -12.08
CA THR A 80 -1.93 6.64 -13.27
C THR A 80 -0.82 7.70 -13.33
N ASP A 81 -1.12 8.95 -13.00
CA ASP A 81 -0.11 10.03 -12.96
C ASP A 81 0.96 9.79 -11.90
N ILE A 82 0.57 9.34 -10.71
CA ILE A 82 1.52 8.93 -9.67
C ILE A 82 2.35 7.73 -10.15
N ALA A 83 1.74 6.72 -10.77
CA ALA A 83 2.47 5.55 -11.26
C ALA A 83 3.50 5.92 -12.35
N ARG A 84 3.15 6.84 -13.25
CA ARG A 84 4.06 7.39 -14.26
C ARG A 84 5.21 8.17 -13.64
N TYR A 85 4.93 8.96 -12.60
CA TYR A 85 5.98 9.66 -11.84
C TYR A 85 6.96 8.67 -11.19
N CYS A 86 6.48 7.57 -10.63
CA CYS A 86 7.33 6.56 -10.02
C CYS A 86 8.26 5.86 -11.03
N ASN A 87 7.85 5.74 -12.30
CA ASN A 87 8.49 4.89 -13.30
C ASN A 87 10.02 5.12 -13.45
N PRO A 88 10.54 6.34 -13.72
CA PRO A 88 11.99 6.55 -13.86
C PRO A 88 12.78 6.20 -12.59
N VAL A 89 12.19 6.44 -11.42
CA VAL A 89 12.80 6.12 -10.13
C VAL A 89 12.82 4.60 -9.91
N LEU A 90 11.74 3.91 -10.28
CA LEU A 90 11.62 2.45 -10.25
C LEU A 90 12.50 1.72 -11.27
N LEU A 91 13.24 2.44 -12.13
CA LEU A 91 14.30 1.89 -12.96
C LEU A 91 15.69 2.04 -12.34
N HIS A 92 15.92 3.13 -11.60
CA HIS A 92 17.27 3.64 -11.38
C HIS A 92 17.57 4.05 -9.94
N PHE A 93 16.67 3.84 -8.98
CA PHE A 93 16.91 4.28 -7.60
C PHE A 93 18.12 3.55 -6.99
N PRO A 94 19.22 4.27 -6.69
CA PRO A 94 20.47 3.65 -6.26
C PRO A 94 20.41 3.22 -4.79
N LEU A 95 21.32 2.34 -4.38
CA LEU A 95 21.48 1.95 -2.98
C LEU A 95 22.14 3.07 -2.17
N ASN A 96 23.25 3.61 -2.67
CA ASN A 96 23.95 4.77 -2.10
C ASN A 96 24.01 5.90 -3.14
N ALA A 97 24.11 7.15 -2.68
CA ALA A 97 24.06 8.32 -3.58
C ALA A 97 25.18 8.36 -4.64
N ASP A 98 26.34 7.81 -4.31
CA ASP A 98 27.52 7.80 -5.18
C ASP A 98 27.61 6.52 -6.05
N ASP A 99 26.66 5.59 -5.92
CA ASP A 99 26.66 4.37 -6.74
C ASP A 99 26.26 4.71 -8.19
N PRO A 100 26.81 3.99 -9.19
CA PRO A 100 26.25 3.99 -10.54
C PRO A 100 24.77 3.64 -10.50
N LEU A 101 23.95 4.34 -11.29
CA LEU A 101 22.51 4.08 -11.34
C LEU A 101 22.26 2.63 -11.78
N PRO A 102 21.63 1.79 -10.94
CA PRO A 102 21.26 0.43 -11.35
C PRO A 102 20.23 0.52 -12.47
N SER A 103 20.04 -0.55 -13.23
CA SER A 103 18.91 -0.67 -14.17
C SER A 103 18.09 -1.89 -13.79
N PHE A 104 16.84 -1.65 -13.39
CA PHE A 104 15.86 -2.69 -13.14
C PHE A 104 15.09 -3.01 -14.42
N ALA A 105 14.46 -4.18 -14.48
CA ALA A 105 13.74 -4.62 -15.67
C ALA A 105 12.23 -4.47 -15.50
N PHE A 106 11.54 -4.00 -16.54
CA PHE A 106 10.08 -4.04 -16.63
C PHE A 106 9.62 -5.17 -17.56
N PRO A 107 8.49 -5.83 -17.26
CA PRO A 107 7.94 -6.88 -18.11
C PRO A 107 7.26 -6.34 -19.39
N PHE A 108 6.94 -5.05 -19.45
CA PHE A 108 6.24 -4.42 -20.58
C PHE A 108 6.50 -2.90 -20.64
N SER A 109 6.13 -2.29 -21.77
CA SER A 109 6.13 -0.85 -22.00
C SER A 109 4.78 -0.44 -22.61
N PRO A 110 4.07 0.57 -22.07
CA PRO A 110 4.40 1.36 -20.87
C PRO A 110 4.46 0.50 -19.60
N ALA A 111 5.21 0.96 -18.58
CA ALA A 111 5.50 0.17 -17.38
C ALA A 111 4.34 0.13 -16.38
N GLU A 112 3.45 1.13 -16.44
CA GLU A 112 2.25 1.19 -15.62
C GLU A 112 1.08 0.42 -16.24
N VAL A 113 0.39 -0.36 -15.40
CA VAL A 113 -0.86 -1.05 -15.73
C VAL A 113 -1.96 -0.53 -14.81
N GLU A 114 -3.07 -0.09 -15.40
CA GLU A 114 -4.26 0.31 -14.69
C GLU A 114 -5.00 -0.95 -14.18
N LEU A 115 -5.25 -1.00 -12.87
CA LEU A 115 -6.01 -2.11 -12.25
C LEU A 115 -7.51 -1.81 -12.18
N GLY A 116 -7.91 -0.57 -12.47
CA GLY A 116 -9.28 -0.12 -12.37
C GLY A 116 -9.76 0.03 -10.93
N ARG A 117 -11.09 0.02 -10.77
CA ARG A 117 -11.76 0.25 -9.49
C ARG A 117 -11.52 -0.91 -8.52
N GLN A 118 -11.17 -0.58 -7.28
CA GLN A 118 -11.12 -1.53 -6.17
C GLN A 118 -12.49 -1.58 -5.48
N TYR A 119 -12.95 -2.79 -5.19
CA TYR A 119 -14.24 -3.02 -4.54
C TYR A 119 -14.03 -3.75 -3.22
N GLU A 120 -14.70 -3.30 -2.18
CA GLU A 120 -14.77 -3.98 -0.88
C GLU A 120 -16.14 -4.66 -0.75
N PHE A 121 -16.14 -5.91 -0.30
CA PHE A 121 -17.38 -6.61 0.06
C PHE A 121 -17.88 -6.11 1.42
N LYS A 122 -19.11 -5.57 1.46
CA LYS A 122 -19.78 -5.17 2.70
C LYS A 122 -21.04 -6.01 2.92
N LEU A 123 -21.04 -6.84 3.96
CA LEU A 123 -22.23 -7.56 4.41
C LEU A 123 -22.94 -6.73 5.48
N ASN A 124 -24.08 -6.14 5.12
CA ASN A 124 -24.98 -5.51 6.08
C ASN A 124 -26.07 -6.54 6.47
N HIS A 125 -26.07 -7.00 7.72
CA HIS A 125 -27.09 -7.91 8.25
C HIS A 125 -28.03 -7.13 9.18
N VAL A 126 -29.33 -7.17 8.88
CA VAL A 126 -30.37 -6.57 9.73
C VAL A 126 -31.09 -7.70 10.47
N VAL A 127 -31.23 -7.56 11.79
CA VAL A 127 -32.03 -8.47 12.61
C VAL A 127 -33.40 -7.83 12.84
N HIS A 128 -34.47 -8.52 12.44
CA HIS A 128 -35.82 -8.10 12.81
C HIS A 128 -36.11 -8.50 14.25
N LEU A 129 -36.58 -7.56 15.06
CA LEU A 129 -36.95 -7.78 16.45
C LEU A 129 -38.43 -7.51 16.62
N ASP A 130 -39.13 -8.43 17.28
CA ASP A 130 -40.53 -8.22 17.67
C ASP A 130 -40.63 -7.19 18.82
N ARG A 131 -39.56 -7.04 19.61
CA ARG A 131 -39.49 -6.11 20.74
C ARG A 131 -38.09 -5.49 20.87
N PRO A 132 -38.00 -4.21 21.27
CA PRO A 132 -36.73 -3.46 21.32
C PRO A 132 -35.69 -4.00 22.32
N ASP A 133 -36.09 -4.86 23.26
CA ASP A 133 -35.25 -5.45 24.31
C ASP A 133 -34.71 -6.86 23.95
N GLN A 134 -34.96 -7.37 22.75
CA GLN A 134 -34.60 -8.76 22.40
C GLN A 134 -33.09 -9.01 22.27
N LEU A 135 -32.28 -8.00 21.98
CA LEU A 135 -30.81 -8.14 21.79
C LEU A 135 -29.98 -7.51 22.91
N SER A 136 -30.60 -6.91 23.91
CA SER A 136 -29.89 -6.29 25.02
C SER A 136 -30.71 -6.39 26.30
N ARG A 137 -30.03 -6.53 27.44
CA ARG A 137 -30.71 -6.46 28.73
C ARG A 137 -31.07 -5.00 29.01
N LEU A 138 -32.36 -4.70 29.09
CA LEU A 138 -32.86 -3.39 29.51
C LEU A 138 -33.19 -3.42 31.02
N VAL A 139 -32.60 -2.50 31.79
CA VAL A 139 -32.98 -2.26 33.18
C VAL A 139 -33.61 -0.87 33.23
N ILE A 140 -34.87 -0.79 33.64
CA ILE A 140 -35.61 0.48 33.79
C ILE A 140 -35.74 0.76 35.28
N GLU A 141 -35.19 1.88 35.74
CA GLU A 141 -35.42 2.41 37.08
C GLU A 141 -36.35 3.62 36.99
N THR A 142 -37.47 3.57 37.73
CA THR A 142 -38.38 4.71 37.86
C THR A 142 -38.09 5.44 39.16
N THR A 143 -37.52 6.63 39.09
CA THR A 143 -37.39 7.52 40.25
C THR A 143 -38.69 8.24 40.48
N GLY A 144 -39.43 7.87 41.54
CA GLY A 144 -40.66 8.54 41.93
C GLY A 144 -40.38 9.93 42.52
N GLU A 145 -41.16 10.94 42.10
CA GLU A 145 -41.28 12.20 42.82
C GLU A 145 -41.97 11.93 44.16
N ALA A 146 -41.32 12.31 45.26
CA ALA A 146 -41.91 12.26 46.60
C ALA A 146 -43.19 13.10 46.63
N ALA A 147 -44.33 12.43 46.84
CA ALA A 147 -45.61 13.10 47.06
C ALA A 147 -45.48 14.05 48.26
N ARG A 148 -45.63 15.35 48.01
CA ARG A 148 -45.82 16.37 49.05
C ARG A 148 -47.20 16.16 49.68
N GLY A 149 -47.21 15.77 50.94
CA GLY A 149 -48.35 15.86 51.86
C GLY A 149 -47.99 16.77 53.01
#